data_AF-A0A3P3XR20-F1
#
_entry.id   AF-A0A3P3XR20-F1
#
_cell.length_a   1.000
_cell.length_b   1.000
_cell.length_c   1.000
_cell.angle_alpha   90.00
_cell.angle_beta   90.00
_cell.angle_gamma   90.00
#
_symmetry.space_group_name_H-M   'P 1'
#
loop_
_entity.id
_entity.type
_entity.pdbx_description
1 polymer ?
#
loop_
_entity_poly.entity_id
_entity_poly.type
_entity_poly.pdbx_seq_one_letter_code
_entity_poly.pdbx_strand_id
1 'polypeptide(L)'
;MTATPTSVTVGTTLGALAALLFLIADLYVILHMVHTIFAPKSKWPWLENMGKKWHPIHYFGNIALVIVMIVHAIIMAPYTGFWNWLLFALIVWMGFAGIMIRFSHISPKAKASLSRFHARWYMILIVLVLLVVAQLVSLQTFPYVLG
;
A
#
# COMPACT_ATOMS: atom_id res chain seq x y z
N MET A 1 29.47 9.69 -14.29
CA MET A 1 28.36 9.21 -13.44
C MET A 1 28.93 8.89 -12.08
N THR A 2 28.42 9.49 -11.01
CA THR A 2 28.85 9.16 -9.64
C THR A 2 28.38 7.76 -9.28
N ALA A 3 29.21 6.98 -8.60
CA ALA A 3 28.80 5.69 -8.06
C ALA A 3 27.57 5.88 -7.16
N THR A 4 26.55 5.05 -7.34
CA THR A 4 25.34 5.09 -6.52
C THR A 4 25.70 4.75 -5.07
N PRO A 5 25.43 5.64 -4.09
CA PRO A 5 25.71 5.35 -2.70
C PRO A 5 24.97 4.10 -2.22
N THR A 6 25.59 3.30 -1.35
CA THR A 6 24.97 2.09 -0.81
C THR A 6 23.61 2.35 -0.17
N SER A 7 23.44 3.49 0.52
CA SER A 7 22.16 3.90 1.10
C SER A 7 21.05 4.06 0.05
N VAL A 8 21.39 4.59 -1.13
CA VAL A 8 20.45 4.74 -2.25
C VAL A 8 20.08 3.38 -2.81
N THR A 9 21.05 2.49 -3.03
CA THR A 9 20.78 1.12 -3.47
C THR A 9 19.84 0.42 -2.49
N VAL A 10 20.16 0.41 -1.20
CA VAL A 10 19.31 -0.18 -0.15
C VAL A 10 17.91 0.45 -0.15
N GLY A 11 17.82 1.78 -0.21
CA GLY A 11 16.53 2.49 -0.24
C GLY A 11 15.68 2.10 -1.45
N THR A 12 16.27 2.00 -2.65
CA THR A 12 15.55 1.56 -3.85
C THR A 12 15.13 0.09 -3.79
N THR A 13 15.97 -0.81 -3.25
CA THR A 13 15.61 -2.21 -3.02
C THR A 13 14.44 -2.34 -2.04
N LEU A 14 14.44 -1.56 -0.95
CA LEU A 14 13.32 -1.53 -0.02
C LEU A 14 12.04 -0.98 -0.67
N GLY A 15 12.15 -0.01 -1.59
CA GLY A 15 11.03 0.48 -2.38
C GLY A 15 10.43 -0.62 -3.28
N ALA A 16 11.28 -1.39 -3.97
CA ALA A 16 10.85 -2.53 -4.77
C ALA A 16 10.20 -3.62 -3.91
N LEU A 17 10.77 -3.92 -2.74
CA LEU A 17 10.20 -4.86 -1.77
C LEU A 17 8.83 -4.37 -1.27
N ALA A 18 8.68 -3.08 -0.97
CA ALA A 18 7.40 -2.50 -0.58
C ALA A 18 6.35 -2.65 -1.70
N ALA A 19 6.70 -2.36 -2.94
CA ALA A 19 5.79 -2.56 -4.08
C ALA A 19 5.36 -4.03 -4.22
N LEU A 20 6.28 -4.97 -4.04
CA LEU A 20 5.98 -6.40 -4.07
C LEU A 20 5.04 -6.82 -2.91
N LEU A 21 5.34 -6.36 -1.69
CA LEU A 21 4.51 -6.63 -0.52
C LEU A 21 3.10 -6.07 -0.69
N PHE A 22 2.97 -4.84 -1.18
CA PHE A 22 1.68 -4.22 -1.52
C PHE A 22 0.91 -5.07 -2.52
N LEU A 23 1.54 -5.44 -3.65
CA LEU A 23 0.88 -6.24 -4.68
C LEU A 23 0.37 -7.58 -4.14
N ILE A 24 1.19 -8.29 -3.36
CA ILE A 24 0.82 -9.59 -2.80
C ILE A 24 -0.25 -9.43 -1.71
N ALA A 25 -0.05 -8.52 -0.75
CA ALA A 25 -0.97 -8.31 0.36
C ALA A 25 -2.36 -7.87 -0.12
N ASP A 26 -2.41 -7.00 -1.12
CA ASP A 26 -3.64 -6.40 -1.61
C ASP A 26 -4.19 -7.07 -2.87
N LEU A 27 -3.61 -8.18 -3.34
CA LEU A 27 -4.04 -8.87 -4.56
C LEU A 27 -5.56 -9.13 -4.59
N TYR A 28 -6.10 -9.72 -3.52
CA TYR A 28 -7.55 -9.95 -3.41
C TYR A 28 -8.34 -8.63 -3.47
N VAL A 29 -7.89 -7.59 -2.77
CA VAL A 29 -8.57 -6.29 -2.69
C VAL A 29 -8.57 -5.61 -4.07
N ILE A 30 -7.46 -5.69 -4.81
CA ILE A 30 -7.32 -5.18 -6.18
C ILE A 30 -8.28 -5.94 -7.11
N LEU A 31 -8.29 -7.27 -7.07
CA LEU A 31 -9.20 -8.09 -7.89
C LEU A 31 -10.67 -7.82 -7.52
N HIS A 32 -10.98 -7.63 -6.25
CA HIS A 32 -12.31 -7.29 -5.77
C HIS A 32 -12.75 -5.89 -6.20
N MET A 33 -11.85 -4.91 -6.21
CA MET A 33 -12.09 -3.59 -6.80
C MET A 33 -12.42 -3.71 -8.29
N VAL A 34 -11.61 -4.44 -9.06
CA VAL A 34 -11.86 -4.67 -10.50
C VAL A 34 -13.23 -5.32 -10.72
N HIS A 35 -13.55 -6.37 -9.96
CA HIS A 35 -14.86 -7.02 -10.02
C HIS A 35 -16.01 -6.06 -9.69
N THR A 36 -15.85 -5.23 -8.67
CA THR A 36 -16.86 -4.24 -8.25
C THR A 36 -17.08 -3.15 -9.29
N ILE A 37 -16.05 -2.71 -10.01
CA ILE A 37 -16.14 -1.67 -11.02
C ILE A 37 -16.74 -2.22 -12.33
N PHE A 38 -16.20 -3.34 -12.82
CA PHE A 38 -16.49 -3.82 -14.18
C PHE A 38 -17.59 -4.87 -14.25
N ALA A 39 -17.85 -5.61 -13.16
CA ALA A 39 -18.84 -6.68 -13.14
C ALA A 39 -19.67 -6.74 -11.84
N PRO A 40 -20.25 -5.62 -11.36
CA PRO A 40 -20.91 -5.53 -10.05
C PRO A 40 -22.11 -6.45 -9.86
N LYS A 41 -22.75 -6.91 -10.96
CA LYS A 41 -23.90 -7.83 -10.92
C LYS A 41 -23.50 -9.30 -11.05
N SER A 42 -22.25 -9.59 -11.37
CA SER A 42 -21.73 -10.94 -11.56
C SER A 42 -21.28 -11.54 -10.23
N LYS A 43 -21.40 -12.86 -10.07
CA LYS A 43 -20.81 -13.60 -8.96
C LYS A 43 -19.56 -14.34 -9.43
N TRP A 44 -18.44 -14.16 -8.74
CA TRP A 44 -17.18 -14.85 -9.03
C TRP A 44 -16.80 -15.76 -7.85
N PRO A 45 -17.26 -17.02 -7.82
CA PRO A 45 -17.05 -17.93 -6.68
C PRO A 45 -15.57 -18.14 -6.32
N TRP A 46 -14.69 -18.12 -7.32
CA TRP A 46 -13.24 -18.24 -7.11
C TRP A 46 -12.67 -17.05 -6.34
N LEU A 47 -13.18 -15.83 -6.60
CA LEU A 47 -12.75 -14.60 -5.93
C LEU A 47 -13.27 -14.56 -4.49
N GLU A 48 -14.52 -14.97 -4.28
CA GLU A 48 -15.11 -15.10 -2.94
C GLU A 48 -14.34 -16.12 -2.07
N ASN A 49 -13.95 -17.26 -2.66
CA ASN A 49 -13.14 -18.27 -1.98
C ASN A 49 -11.72 -17.76 -1.65
N MET A 50 -11.14 -16.95 -2.54
CA MET A 50 -9.84 -16.32 -2.31
C MET A 50 -9.88 -15.39 -1.10
N GLY A 51 -10.92 -14.55 -0.96
CA GLY A 51 -11.00 -13.55 0.12
C GLY A 51 -10.83 -14.15 1.52
N LYS A 52 -11.41 -15.32 1.78
CA LYS A 52 -11.26 -16.01 3.08
C LYS A 52 -9.82 -16.47 3.33
N LYS A 53 -9.16 -17.02 2.32
CA LYS A 53 -7.77 -17.53 2.40
C LYS A 53 -6.74 -16.40 2.42
N TRP A 54 -7.06 -15.29 1.76
CA TRP A 54 -6.16 -14.15 1.62
C TRP A 54 -6.18 -13.20 2.82
N HIS A 55 -7.20 -13.28 3.68
CA HIS A 55 -7.30 -12.42 4.87
C HIS A 55 -6.02 -12.39 5.74
N PRO A 56 -5.39 -13.52 6.12
CA PRO A 56 -4.13 -13.48 6.86
C PRO A 56 -2.96 -12.89 6.04
N ILE A 57 -2.90 -13.18 4.73
CA ILE A 57 -1.85 -12.68 3.82
C ILE A 57 -1.95 -11.15 3.71
N HIS A 58 -3.16 -10.64 3.47
CA HIS A 58 -3.44 -9.21 3.46
C HIS A 58 -3.07 -8.56 4.79
N TYR A 59 -3.45 -9.18 5.91
CA TYR A 59 -3.21 -8.64 7.23
C TYR A 59 -1.72 -8.53 7.58
N PHE A 60 -0.98 -9.66 7.54
CA PHE A 60 0.44 -9.66 7.90
C PHE A 60 1.30 -9.01 6.82
N GLY A 61 0.92 -9.15 5.55
CA GLY A 61 1.57 -8.48 4.42
C GLY A 61 1.49 -6.96 4.56
N ASN A 62 0.35 -6.40 4.95
CA ASN A 62 0.22 -4.95 5.17
C ASN A 62 0.99 -4.44 6.39
N ILE A 63 1.14 -5.24 7.45
CA ILE A 63 2.03 -4.89 8.56
C ILE A 63 3.49 -4.83 8.08
N ALA A 64 3.94 -5.86 7.35
CA ALA A 64 5.29 -5.89 6.80
C ALA A 64 5.52 -4.73 5.82
N LEU A 65 4.54 -4.44 4.95
CA LEU A 65 4.56 -3.31 4.03
C LEU A 65 4.79 -1.99 4.78
N VAL A 66 4.01 -1.71 5.83
CA VAL A 66 4.14 -0.46 6.60
C VAL A 66 5.53 -0.34 7.22
N ILE A 67 6.06 -1.42 7.80
CA ILE A 67 7.41 -1.43 8.39
C ILE A 67 8.46 -1.12 7.32
N VAL A 68 8.43 -1.82 6.18
CA VAL A 68 9.37 -1.59 5.07
C VAL A 68 9.24 -0.17 4.52
N MET A 69 8.02 0.34 4.37
CA MET A 69 7.76 1.70 3.90
C MET A 69 8.30 2.78 4.85
N ILE A 70 8.24 2.57 6.17
CA ILE A 70 8.84 3.49 7.15
C ILE A 70 10.35 3.56 6.95
N VAL A 71 11.02 2.40 6.88
CA VAL A 71 12.47 2.35 6.70
C VAL A 71 12.89 2.94 5.34
N HIS A 72 12.16 2.59 4.28
CA HIS A 72 12.34 3.17 2.94
C HIS A 72 12.20 4.69 2.95
N ALA A 73 11.13 5.22 3.55
CA ALA A 73 10.86 6.66 3.59
C ALA A 73 11.95 7.43 4.37
N ILE A 74 12.48 6.86 5.46
CA ILE A 74 13.58 7.47 6.22
C ILE A 74 14.85 7.54 5.36
N ILE A 75 15.24 6.43 4.72
CA ILE A 75 16.46 6.36 3.91
C ILE A 75 16.36 7.26 2.68
N MET A 76 15.18 7.29 2.04
CA MET A 76 14.96 8.02 0.79
C MET A 76 14.46 9.45 0.99
N ALA A 77 14.31 9.93 2.22
CA ALA A 77 13.82 11.27 2.54
C ALA A 77 14.47 12.42 1.73
N PRO A 78 15.79 12.40 1.45
CA PRO A 78 16.42 13.45 0.65
C PRO A 78 16.02 13.45 -0.84
N TYR A 79 15.41 12.36 -1.32
CA TYR A 79 15.08 12.12 -2.73
C TYR A 79 13.57 12.04 -2.98
N THR A 80 12.77 12.31 -1.97
CA THR A 80 11.31 12.20 -2.03
C THR A 80 10.66 13.58 -2.07
N GLY A 81 9.50 13.66 -2.73
CA GLY A 81 8.72 14.89 -2.84
C GLY A 81 7.38 14.79 -2.11
N PHE A 82 6.55 15.81 -2.29
CA PHE A 82 5.20 15.89 -1.73
C PHE A 82 4.37 14.62 -1.97
N TRP A 83 4.38 14.10 -3.20
CA TRP A 83 3.58 12.92 -3.58
C TRP A 83 4.00 11.64 -2.85
N ASN A 84 5.31 11.44 -2.61
CA ASN A 84 5.80 10.29 -1.84
C ASN A 84 5.38 10.38 -0.37
N TRP A 85 5.45 11.57 0.23
CA TRP A 85 5.02 11.79 1.61
C TRP A 85 3.50 11.63 1.77
N LEU A 86 2.72 12.07 0.78
CA LEU A 86 1.27 11.86 0.76
C LEU A 86 0.92 10.37 0.65
N LEU A 87 1.58 9.64 -0.24
CA LEU A 87 1.44 8.17 -0.34
C LEU A 87 1.82 7.50 0.98
N PHE A 88 2.96 7.86 1.57
CA PHE A 88 3.42 7.31 2.83
C PHE A 88 2.42 7.54 3.97
N ALA A 89 1.90 8.77 4.11
CA ALA A 89 0.89 9.10 5.10
C ALA A 89 -0.38 8.26 4.92
N LEU A 90 -0.83 8.04 3.67
CA LEU A 90 -1.97 7.19 3.38
C LEU A 90 -1.71 5.72 3.75
N ILE A 91 -0.55 5.17 3.42
CA ILE A 91 -0.18 3.78 3.78
C ILE A 91 -0.15 3.61 5.31
N VAL A 92 0.47 4.54 6.03
CA VAL A 92 0.51 4.52 7.51
C VAL A 92 -0.90 4.61 8.09
N TRP A 93 -1.73 5.51 7.56
CA TRP A 93 -3.14 5.61 7.97
C TRP A 93 -3.91 4.31 7.75
N MET A 94 -3.76 3.68 6.57
CA MET A 94 -4.42 2.42 6.23
C MET A 94 -3.98 1.28 7.17
N GLY A 95 -2.68 1.18 7.45
CA GLY A 95 -2.14 0.22 8.41
C GLY A 95 -2.67 0.46 9.83
N PHE A 96 -2.66 1.71 10.28
CA PHE A 96 -3.19 2.08 11.59
C PHE A 96 -4.69 1.78 11.71
N ALA A 97 -5.49 2.08 10.68
CA ALA A 97 -6.91 1.75 10.64
C ALA A 97 -7.15 0.24 10.78
N GLY A 98 -6.38 -0.58 10.07
CA GLY A 98 -6.43 -2.04 10.17
C GLY A 98 -6.12 -2.56 11.59
N ILE A 99 -5.08 -2.02 12.22
CA ILE A 99 -4.70 -2.33 13.62
C ILE A 99 -5.81 -1.92 14.58
N MET A 100 -6.36 -0.71 14.44
CA MET A 100 -7.41 -0.19 15.31
C MET A 100 -8.69 -1.04 15.24
N ILE A 101 -9.09 -1.48 14.05
CA ILE A 101 -10.27 -2.35 13.89
C ILE A 101 -10.08 -3.65 14.70
N ARG A 102 -8.89 -4.24 14.66
CA ARG A 102 -8.62 -5.56 15.24
C ARG A 102 -8.30 -5.53 16.73
N PHE A 103 -7.47 -4.59 17.19
CA PHE A 103 -6.86 -4.64 18.52
C PHE A 103 -7.26 -3.51 19.47
N SER A 104 -7.93 -2.47 18.99
CA SER A 104 -8.33 -1.38 19.89
C SER A 104 -9.61 -1.71 20.66
N HIS A 105 -9.78 -1.06 21.82
CA HIS A 105 -10.99 -1.12 22.64
C HIS A 105 -12.01 -0.02 22.28
N ILE A 106 -11.96 0.53 21.06
CA ILE A 106 -12.95 1.53 20.63
C ILE A 106 -14.35 0.91 20.50
N SER A 107 -15.37 1.74 20.62
CA SER A 107 -16.78 1.28 20.57
C SER A 107 -17.10 0.50 19.28
N PRO A 108 -18.02 -0.48 19.32
CA PRO A 108 -18.42 -1.24 18.13
C PRO A 108 -18.90 -0.35 16.98
N LYS A 109 -19.60 0.75 17.30
CA LYS A 109 -20.04 1.75 16.33
C LYS A 109 -18.85 2.42 15.63
N ALA A 110 -17.81 2.78 16.39
CA ALA A 110 -16.59 3.36 15.83
C ALA A 110 -15.84 2.36 14.94
N LYS A 111 -15.68 1.09 15.37
CA LYS A 111 -15.08 0.02 14.55
C LYS A 111 -15.82 -0.19 13.23
N ALA A 112 -17.15 -0.27 13.28
CA ALA A 112 -17.99 -0.44 12.10
C ALA A 112 -17.90 0.76 11.15
N SER A 113 -17.80 1.98 11.68
CA SER A 113 -17.59 3.17 10.85
C SER A 113 -16.23 3.16 10.17
N LEU A 114 -15.16 2.89 10.93
CA LEU A 114 -13.80 2.84 10.42
C LEU A 114 -13.63 1.73 9.38
N SER A 115 -14.15 0.53 9.65
CA SER A 115 -14.14 -0.60 8.70
C SER A 115 -14.88 -0.27 7.40
N ARG A 116 -16.08 0.32 7.48
CA ARG A 116 -16.83 0.73 6.28
C ARG A 116 -16.15 1.83 5.48
N PHE A 117 -15.40 2.71 6.11
CA PHE A 117 -14.62 3.73 5.41
C PHE A 117 -13.37 3.12 4.75
N HIS A 118 -12.59 2.34 5.52
CA HIS A 118 -11.37 1.68 5.09
C HIS A 118 -11.59 0.68 3.94
N ALA A 119 -12.71 -0.05 3.94
CA ALA A 119 -13.01 -1.09 2.96
C ALA A 119 -13.64 -0.57 1.64
N ARG A 120 -13.78 0.75 1.45
CA ARG A 120 -14.33 1.26 0.19
C ARG A 120 -13.34 1.03 -0.94
N TRP A 121 -13.82 0.54 -2.08
CA TRP A 121 -12.98 0.21 -3.23
C TRP A 121 -12.12 1.39 -3.70
N TYR A 122 -12.60 2.63 -3.55
CA TYR A 122 -11.81 3.79 -3.96
C TYR A 122 -10.60 4.04 -3.04
N MET A 123 -10.53 3.46 -1.84
CA MET A 123 -9.36 3.60 -0.96
C MET A 123 -8.15 2.93 -1.60
N ILE A 124 -8.29 1.71 -2.11
CA ILE A 124 -7.22 1.03 -2.85
C ILE A 124 -6.93 1.73 -4.18
N LEU A 125 -7.95 2.28 -4.86
CA LEU A 125 -7.73 3.08 -6.08
C LEU A 125 -6.87 4.31 -5.80
N ILE A 126 -7.14 5.05 -4.72
CA ILE A 126 -6.36 6.24 -4.34
C ILE A 126 -4.90 5.83 -4.06
N VAL A 127 -4.67 4.71 -3.37
CA VAL A 127 -3.30 4.20 -3.15
C VAL A 127 -2.61 3.91 -4.46
N LEU A 128 -3.26 3.22 -5.40
CA LEU A 128 -2.69 2.90 -6.71
C LEU A 128 -2.35 4.15 -7.52
N VAL A 129 -3.26 5.13 -7.56
CA VAL A 129 -3.04 6.40 -8.27
C VAL A 129 -1.88 7.16 -7.65
N LEU A 130 -1.85 7.31 -6.32
CA LEU A 130 -0.76 7.99 -5.62
C LEU A 130 0.57 7.26 -5.79
N LEU A 131 0.58 5.93 -5.82
CA LEU A 131 1.78 5.13 -6.07
C LEU A 131 2.36 5.40 -7.45
N VAL A 132 1.52 5.40 -8.50
CA VAL A 132 1.96 5.72 -9.86
C VAL A 132 2.45 7.16 -9.96
N VAL A 133 1.70 8.13 -9.43
CA VAL A 133 2.07 9.56 -9.47
C VAL A 133 3.37 9.81 -8.72
N ALA A 134 3.51 9.29 -7.50
CA ALA A 134 4.72 9.43 -6.70
C ALA A 134 5.93 8.85 -7.44
N GLN A 135 5.79 7.66 -8.04
CA GLN A 135 6.89 7.04 -8.78
C GLN A 135 7.27 7.86 -10.02
N LEU A 136 6.31 8.25 -10.86
CA LEU A 136 6.59 9.00 -12.09
C LEU A 136 7.24 10.35 -11.81
N VAL A 137 6.77 11.07 -10.78
CA VAL A 137 7.34 12.37 -10.40
C VAL A 137 8.75 12.20 -9.82
N SER A 138 8.96 11.22 -8.93
CA SER A 138 10.29 10.99 -8.35
C SER A 138 11.34 10.62 -9.39
N LEU A 139 10.97 9.83 -10.41
CA LEU A 139 11.88 9.41 -11.48
C LEU A 139 12.44 10.58 -12.28
N GLN A 140 11.67 11.67 -12.45
CA GLN A 140 12.11 12.84 -13.22
C GLN A 140 13.25 13.60 -12.54
N THR A 141 13.30 13.56 -11.20
CA THR A 141 14.24 14.32 -10.38
C THR A 141 15.26 13.43 -9.68
N PHE A 142 15.27 12.12 -9.94
CA PHE A 142 16.15 11.19 -9.25
C PHE A 142 17.60 11.34 -9.75
N PRO A 143 18.56 11.67 -8.87
CA PRO A 143 19.90 12.08 -9.32
C PRO A 143 20.85 10.89 -9.62
N TYR A 144 20.39 9.65 -9.47
CA TYR A 144 21.20 8.45 -9.67
C TYR A 144 20.68 7.59 -10.82
N VAL A 145 21.60 6.90 -11.50
CA VAL A 145 21.24 5.94 -12.52
C VAL A 145 20.58 4.74 -11.86
N LEU A 146 19.40 4.38 -12.36
CA LEU A 146 18.69 3.16 -11.98
C LEU A 146 19.26 2.01 -12.81
N GLY A 147 19.61 0.91 -12.15
CA GLY A 147 20.16 -0.31 -12.78
C GLY A 147 19.08 -1.22 -13.34
#